data_AF-A0A9D5U7R2-F1
#
_entry.id   AF-A0A9D5U7R2-F1
#
_cell.length_a   1.000
_cell.length_b   1.000
_cell.length_c   1.000
_cell.angle_alpha   90.00
_cell.angle_beta   90.00
_cell.angle_gamma   90.00
#
_symmetry.space_group_name_H-M   'P 1'
#
loop_
_entity.id
_entity.type
_entity.pdbx_description
1 polymer ?
#
loop_
_entity_poly.entity_id
_entity_poly.type
_entity_poly.pdbx_seq_one_letter_code
_entity_poly.pdbx_strand_id
1 'polypeptide(L)'
;MPRQSSAASGALNPLRALAALVRLAGTAGAGPRGEAADQSAALCRVCAWYLDEPGWTLDGPTHTICDCCGAESGIDDTTPERIVSYRRNWTDGGHVWFDPSRRPEGWSYDRMPFDAERWSTARR
;
A
#
# COMPACT_ATOMS: atom_id res chain seq x y z
N MET A 1 42.77 53.89 -1.62
CA MET A 1 43.63 53.58 -0.46
C MET A 1 42.76 53.43 0.78
N PRO A 2 43.05 52.45 1.65
CA PRO A 2 42.22 52.09 2.80
C PRO A 2 42.44 53.03 3.99
N ARG A 3 41.46 53.14 4.89
CA ARG A 3 41.57 52.79 6.33
C ARG A 3 40.30 53.27 7.10
N GLN A 4 39.44 52.40 7.66
CA GLN A 4 39.34 51.97 9.09
C GLN A 4 39.65 53.12 10.08
N SER A 5 38.85 53.46 11.12
CA SER A 5 38.08 52.70 12.13
C SER A 5 37.02 53.66 12.73
N SER A 6 35.95 53.26 13.42
CA SER A 6 35.95 52.52 14.70
C SER A 6 34.58 51.94 15.05
N ALA A 7 34.65 50.71 15.54
CA ALA A 7 33.62 50.05 16.31
C ALA A 7 33.57 50.58 17.75
N ALA A 8 32.37 50.58 18.35
CA ALA A 8 32.16 50.27 19.76
C ALA A 8 30.69 49.86 19.90
N SER A 9 30.42 48.55 19.91
CA SER A 9 30.08 47.81 21.14
C SER A 9 28.63 48.02 21.58
N GLY A 10 27.70 47.53 20.76
CA GLY A 10 26.38 47.14 21.23
C GLY A 10 26.50 45.77 21.89
N ALA A 11 26.49 45.75 23.22
CA ALA A 11 26.46 44.53 24.01
C ALA A 11 25.33 43.62 23.53
N LEU A 12 25.66 42.37 23.19
CA LEU A 12 24.70 41.32 22.92
C LEU A 12 23.90 41.07 24.20
N ASN A 13 22.63 41.45 24.19
CA ASN A 13 21.68 41.09 25.24
C ASN A 13 21.45 39.57 25.17
N PRO A 14 21.85 38.77 26.18
CA PRO A 14 21.73 37.32 26.15
C PRO A 14 20.27 36.82 26.17
N LEU A 15 19.28 37.70 26.31
CA LEU A 15 17.86 37.35 26.34
C LEU A 15 17.15 37.42 24.98
N ARG A 16 17.89 37.56 23.87
CA ARG A 16 17.34 37.36 22.49
C ARG A 16 17.66 35.99 21.90
N ALA A 17 18.22 35.07 22.69
CA ALA A 17 18.56 33.71 22.27
C ALA A 17 17.46 32.66 22.56
N LEU A 18 16.22 33.08 22.80
CA LEU A 18 15.07 32.17 22.91
C LEU A 18 13.95 32.63 21.97
N ALA A 19 14.24 32.58 20.67
CA ALA A 19 13.19 32.35 19.68
C ALA A 19 12.68 30.91 19.91
N ALA A 20 11.74 30.83 20.85
CA ALA A 20 11.09 29.62 21.29
C ALA A 20 10.52 28.85 20.10
N LEU A 21 11.05 27.64 19.93
CA LEU A 21 10.34 26.40 19.59
C LEU A 21 9.34 26.54 18.44
N VAL A 22 9.82 26.17 17.25
CA VAL A 22 9.01 25.85 16.08
C VAL A 22 7.73 25.10 16.50
N ARG A 23 6.61 25.80 16.32
CA ARG A 23 5.26 25.27 16.38
C ARG A 23 5.02 24.30 15.23
N LEU A 24 5.35 23.02 15.41
CA LEU A 24 4.90 21.93 14.52
C LEU A 24 4.52 20.65 15.30
N ALA A 25 3.94 20.80 16.49
CA ALA A 25 3.08 19.76 17.06
C ALA A 25 1.64 20.29 17.02
N GLY A 26 1.11 20.40 15.80
CA GLY A 26 -0.31 20.58 15.58
C GLY A 26 -1.04 19.39 16.19
N THR A 27 -1.91 19.68 17.14
CA THR A 27 -2.91 18.76 17.66
C THR A 27 -3.75 18.21 16.50
N ALA A 28 -3.59 16.94 16.17
CA ALA A 28 -4.55 16.16 15.41
C ALA A 28 -4.94 14.96 16.28
N GLY A 29 -6.25 14.79 16.45
CA GLY A 29 -6.86 14.01 17.52
C GLY A 29 -6.37 12.56 17.65
N ALA A 30 -6.31 12.12 18.90
CA ALA A 30 -6.52 10.73 19.25
C ALA A 30 -7.97 10.34 18.84
N GLY A 31 -8.14 9.93 17.58
CA GLY A 31 -9.27 9.09 17.16
C GLY A 31 -8.98 7.61 17.48
N PRO A 32 -9.98 6.72 17.48
CA PRO A 32 -9.70 5.30 17.65
C PRO A 32 -8.73 4.87 16.55
N ARG A 33 -7.80 3.97 16.88
CA ARG A 33 -6.98 3.25 15.90
C ARG A 33 -7.94 2.45 15.01
N GLY A 34 -8.49 3.09 13.99
CA GLY A 34 -9.20 2.47 12.89
C GLY A 34 -8.18 2.17 11.81
N GLU A 35 -8.05 0.88 11.50
CA GLU A 35 -7.12 0.33 10.51
C GLU A 35 -7.19 1.08 9.19
N ALA A 36 -6.10 1.77 8.83
CA ALA A 36 -5.75 1.87 7.43
C ALA A 36 -5.39 0.44 7.00
N ALA A 37 -6.35 -0.28 6.43
CA ALA A 37 -6.13 -1.61 5.90
C ALA A 37 -4.90 -1.58 4.99
N ASP A 38 -3.89 -2.39 5.29
CA ASP A 38 -2.76 -2.60 4.39
C ASP A 38 -3.33 -3.04 3.04
N GLN A 39 -3.22 -2.20 2.02
CA GLN A 39 -3.81 -2.48 0.70
C GLN A 39 -3.26 -3.78 0.11
N SER A 40 -2.06 -4.21 0.54
CA SER A 40 -1.44 -5.48 0.18
C SER A 40 -2.22 -6.69 0.71
N ALA A 41 -2.92 -6.53 1.83
CA ALA A 41 -3.75 -7.57 2.44
C ALA A 41 -4.95 -7.96 1.56
N ALA A 42 -5.43 -7.01 0.75
CA ALA A 42 -6.51 -7.22 -0.22
C ALA A 42 -6.02 -7.62 -1.62
N LEU A 43 -4.73 -7.93 -1.79
CA LEU A 43 -4.22 -8.48 -3.05
C LEU A 43 -4.11 -10.00 -2.97
N CYS A 44 -4.61 -10.68 -3.99
CA CYS A 44 -4.36 -12.11 -4.17
C CYS A 44 -2.86 -12.35 -4.30
N ARG A 45 -2.27 -13.16 -3.41
CA ARG A 45 -0.83 -13.45 -3.44
C ARG A 45 -0.40 -14.23 -4.68
N VAL A 46 -1.32 -14.91 -5.35
CA VAL A 46 -1.06 -15.70 -6.57
C VAL A 46 -1.03 -14.82 -7.81
N CYS A 47 -2.10 -14.07 -8.09
CA CYS A 47 -2.25 -13.33 -9.34
C CYS A 47 -2.19 -11.80 -9.19
N ALA A 48 -2.14 -11.26 -7.97
CA ALA A 48 -2.20 -9.83 -7.66
C ALA A 48 -3.53 -9.12 -8.05
N TRP A 49 -4.60 -9.88 -8.27
CA TRP A 49 -5.95 -9.31 -8.39
C TRP A 49 -6.42 -8.75 -7.03
N TYR A 50 -7.13 -7.63 -7.05
CA TYR A 50 -7.74 -7.06 -5.85
C TYR A 50 -8.95 -7.89 -5.42
N LEU A 51 -8.89 -8.42 -4.20
CA LEU A 51 -9.95 -9.13 -3.51
C LEU A 51 -10.93 -8.12 -2.91
N ASP A 52 -12.22 -8.46 -2.85
CA ASP A 52 -13.24 -7.59 -2.24
C ASP A 52 -13.02 -7.41 -0.74
N GLU A 53 -12.40 -8.41 -0.11
CA GLU A 53 -12.04 -8.46 1.30
C GLU A 53 -10.56 -8.87 1.44
N PRO A 54 -9.87 -8.49 2.53
CA PRO A 54 -8.50 -8.93 2.77
C PRO A 54 -8.39 -10.45 2.77
N GLY A 55 -7.47 -11.02 1.99
CA GLY A 55 -7.15 -12.46 2.03
C GLY A 55 -6.38 -12.85 3.29
N TRP A 56 -5.67 -11.89 3.90
CA TRP A 56 -4.86 -12.10 5.10
C TRP A 56 -5.00 -10.94 6.05
N THR A 57 -5.08 -11.25 7.34
CA THR A 57 -5.12 -10.28 8.44
C THR A 57 -4.00 -10.58 9.44
N LEU A 58 -3.91 -9.79 10.51
CA LEU A 58 -3.01 -10.09 11.63
C LEU A 58 -3.37 -11.41 12.33
N ASP A 59 -4.64 -11.85 12.24
CA ASP A 59 -5.14 -13.08 12.86
C ASP A 59 -4.95 -14.32 11.97
N GLY A 60 -4.53 -14.15 10.71
CA GLY A 60 -4.32 -15.24 9.76
C GLY A 60 -5.08 -15.06 8.44
N PRO A 61 -5.17 -16.13 7.62
CA PRO A 61 -5.90 -16.09 6.36
C PRO A 61 -7.41 -16.00 6.60
N THR A 62 -8.13 -15.37 5.68
CA THR A 62 -9.59 -15.19 5.76
C THR A 62 -10.37 -16.18 4.90
N HIS A 63 -9.68 -17.09 4.20
CA HIS A 63 -10.29 -18.03 3.25
C HIS A 63 -11.05 -17.34 2.10
N THR A 64 -10.65 -16.12 1.76
CA THR A 64 -11.17 -15.42 0.58
C THR A 64 -10.71 -16.12 -0.70
N ILE A 65 -11.65 -16.38 -1.60
CA ILE A 65 -11.39 -16.97 -2.92
C ILE A 65 -11.22 -15.85 -3.94
N CYS A 66 -10.16 -15.92 -4.74
CA CYS A 66 -9.91 -14.94 -5.78
C CYS A 66 -10.78 -15.17 -7.02
N ASP A 67 -11.65 -14.22 -7.37
CA ASP A 67 -12.47 -14.28 -8.60
C ASP A 67 -11.66 -14.39 -9.90
N CYS A 68 -10.41 -13.92 -9.88
CA CYS A 68 -9.51 -13.97 -11.04
C CYS A 68 -8.86 -15.34 -11.20
N CYS A 69 -8.09 -15.83 -10.23
CA CYS A 69 -7.33 -17.08 -10.39
C CYS A 69 -7.89 -18.30 -9.64
N GLY A 70 -8.87 -18.10 -8.76
CA GLY A 70 -9.49 -19.16 -7.97
C GLY A 70 -8.72 -19.59 -6.72
N ALA A 71 -7.53 -19.02 -6.47
CA ALA A 71 -6.75 -19.35 -5.29
C ALA A 71 -7.48 -18.92 -4.00
N GLU A 72 -7.52 -19.80 -3.01
CA GLU A 72 -8.04 -19.52 -1.67
C GLU A 72 -6.90 -19.13 -0.72
N SER A 73 -7.05 -17.96 -0.08
CA SER A 73 -6.08 -17.47 0.91
C SER A 73 -6.03 -18.40 2.12
N GLY A 74 -4.83 -18.84 2.51
CA GLY A 74 -4.63 -19.80 3.59
C GLY A 74 -4.62 -21.26 3.16
N ILE A 75 -4.88 -21.56 1.88
CA ILE A 75 -4.84 -22.92 1.32
C ILE A 75 -3.85 -22.99 0.15
N ASP A 76 -4.03 -22.14 -0.85
CA ASP A 76 -3.25 -22.15 -2.09
C ASP A 76 -2.00 -21.26 -2.02
N ASP A 77 -1.96 -20.34 -1.06
CA ASP A 77 -0.93 -19.33 -0.91
C ASP A 77 -0.18 -19.37 0.44
N THR A 78 -0.14 -20.54 1.08
CA THR A 78 0.48 -20.74 2.41
C THR A 78 2.00 -20.76 2.38
N THR A 79 2.62 -21.12 1.25
CA THR A 79 4.07 -21.07 1.06
C THR A 79 4.43 -20.46 -0.29
N PRO A 80 5.62 -19.85 -0.44
CA PRO A 80 6.09 -19.34 -1.72
C PRO A 80 6.06 -20.39 -2.84
N GLU A 81 6.40 -21.65 -2.55
CA GLU A 81 6.42 -22.74 -3.52
C GLU A 81 5.01 -23.07 -4.02
N ARG A 82 4.01 -23.07 -3.11
CA ARG A 82 2.61 -23.27 -3.49
C ARG A 82 2.09 -22.12 -4.34
N ILE A 83 2.40 -20.88 -3.97
CA ILE A 83 2.06 -19.68 -4.76
C ILE A 83 2.61 -19.79 -6.17
N VAL A 84 3.90 -20.11 -6.30
CA VAL A 84 4.58 -20.22 -7.60
C VAL A 84 4.00 -21.37 -8.42
N SER A 85 3.77 -22.53 -7.81
CA SER A 85 3.20 -23.71 -8.48
C SER A 85 1.79 -23.43 -8.98
N TYR A 86 0.92 -22.85 -8.14
CA TYR A 86 -0.44 -22.49 -8.51
C TYR A 86 -0.44 -21.47 -9.64
N ARG A 87 0.36 -20.40 -9.52
CA ARG A 87 0.46 -19.37 -10.56
C ARG A 87 0.90 -19.96 -11.89
N ARG A 88 1.87 -20.87 -11.90
CA ARG A 88 2.30 -21.57 -13.12
C ARG A 88 1.16 -22.36 -13.75
N ASN A 89 0.46 -23.18 -12.97
CA ASN A 89 -0.67 -23.96 -13.49
C ASN A 89 -1.77 -23.06 -14.08
N TRP A 90 -2.08 -21.96 -13.43
CA TRP A 90 -3.06 -20.99 -13.92
C TRP A 90 -2.60 -20.28 -15.20
N THR A 91 -1.32 -19.88 -15.26
CA THR A 91 -0.69 -19.30 -16.45
C THR A 91 -0.66 -20.28 -17.63
N ASP A 92 -0.23 -21.52 -17.40
CA ASP A 92 -0.17 -22.57 -18.42
C ASP A 92 -1.58 -22.95 -18.91
N GLY A 93 -2.58 -22.82 -18.04
CA GLY A 93 -4.00 -22.94 -18.37
C GLY A 93 -4.60 -21.76 -19.15
N GLY A 94 -3.83 -20.70 -19.43
CA GLY A 94 -4.26 -19.56 -20.23
C GLY A 94 -4.90 -18.42 -19.43
N HIS A 95 -4.62 -18.33 -18.13
CA HIS A 95 -5.14 -17.28 -17.24
C HIS A 95 -6.68 -17.24 -17.19
N VAL A 96 -7.31 -18.42 -17.19
CA VAL A 96 -8.78 -18.55 -17.13
C VAL A 96 -9.29 -17.92 -15.84
N TRP A 97 -10.31 -17.06 -15.97
CA TRP A 97 -10.96 -16.45 -14.82
C TRP A 97 -11.78 -17.49 -14.05
N PHE A 98 -11.61 -17.52 -12.73
CA PHE A 98 -12.39 -18.41 -11.86
C PHE A 98 -13.88 -18.05 -11.88
N ASP A 99 -14.20 -16.75 -11.77
CA ASP A 99 -15.54 -16.22 -12.04
C ASP A 99 -15.52 -15.36 -13.31
N PRO A 100 -15.92 -15.92 -14.47
CA PRO A 100 -15.96 -15.18 -15.73
C PRO A 100 -16.87 -13.94 -15.71
N SER A 101 -17.88 -13.90 -14.83
CA SER A 101 -18.82 -12.78 -14.73
C SER A 101 -18.20 -11.54 -14.09
N ARG A 102 -17.10 -11.72 -13.36
CA ARG A 102 -16.35 -10.68 -12.65
C ARG A 102 -15.18 -10.13 -13.47
N ARG A 103 -14.91 -10.73 -14.63
CA ARG A 103 -13.82 -10.33 -15.52
C ARG A 103 -14.12 -8.99 -16.19
N PRO A 104 -13.27 -7.96 -16.01
CA PRO A 104 -13.46 -6.68 -16.68
C PRO A 104 -13.43 -6.83 -18.20
N GLU A 105 -14.20 -5.98 -18.88
CA GLU A 105 -14.13 -5.89 -20.34
C GLU A 105 -12.73 -5.46 -20.79
N GLY A 106 -12.22 -6.11 -21.85
CA GLY A 106 -10.88 -5.84 -22.38
C GLY A 106 -9.73 -6.29 -21.47
N TRP A 107 -10.00 -7.02 -20.38
CA TRP A 107 -8.97 -7.57 -19.51
C TRP A 107 -7.98 -8.45 -20.28
N SER A 108 -6.69 -8.25 -19.98
CA SER A 108 -5.58 -9.05 -20.49
C SER A 108 -4.53 -9.12 -19.40
N TYR A 109 -3.99 -10.32 -19.17
CA TYR A 109 -2.95 -10.55 -18.17
C TYR A 109 -1.72 -9.65 -18.38
N ASP A 110 -1.30 -9.45 -19.63
CA ASP A 110 -0.15 -8.60 -19.99
C ASP A 110 -0.38 -7.12 -19.67
N ARG A 111 -1.63 -6.73 -19.46
CA ARG A 111 -2.02 -5.36 -19.11
C ARG A 111 -2.25 -5.16 -17.63
N MET A 112 -1.96 -6.14 -16.77
CA MET A 112 -2.12 -5.99 -15.32
C MET A 112 -1.27 -4.82 -14.81
N PRO A 113 -1.88 -3.69 -14.41
CA PRO A 113 -1.19 -2.69 -13.63
C PRO A 113 -0.97 -3.26 -12.23
N PHE A 114 0.25 -3.10 -11.71
CA PHE A 114 0.60 -3.35 -10.31
C PHE A 114 -0.05 -2.34 -9.34
N ASP A 115 -1.00 -1.53 -9.83
CA ASP A 115 -1.63 -0.45 -9.09
C ASP A 115 -3.00 -0.90 -8.57
N ALA A 116 -3.10 -1.03 -7.24
CA ALA A 116 -4.32 -1.42 -6.54
C ALA A 116 -5.47 -0.41 -6.75
N GLU A 117 -5.18 0.88 -6.95
CA GLU A 117 -6.22 1.90 -7.16
C GLU A 117 -6.98 1.68 -8.47
N ARG A 118 -6.27 1.29 -9.54
CA ARG A 118 -6.85 1.09 -10.87
C ARG A 118 -7.88 -0.05 -10.93
N TRP A 119 -7.68 -1.10 -10.15
CA TRP A 119 -8.62 -2.23 -10.10
C TRP A 119 -9.87 -1.96 -9.26
N SER A 120 -9.75 -1.14 -8.22
CA SER A 120 -10.92 -0.67 -7.46
C SER A 120 -11.91 0.09 -8.36
N THR A 121 -11.41 0.81 -9.36
CA THR A 121 -12.22 1.59 -10.30
C THR A 121 -12.74 0.80 -11.51
N ALA A 122 -12.08 -0.30 -11.91
CA ALA A 122 -12.42 -1.07 -13.11
C ALA A 122 -13.71 -1.90 -12.98
N ARG A 123 -14.34 -1.88 -11.80
CA ARG A 123 -15.59 -2.57 -11.47
C ARG A 123 -16.82 -1.65 -11.51
N ARG A 124 -16.66 -0.40 -11.98
CA ARG A 124 -17.75 0.57 -12.16
C ARG A 124 -18.22 0.65 -13.60
#